data_AF-A0A2P6CA24-F1
#
_entry.id   AF-A0A2P6CA24-F1
#
_cell.length_a   1.000
_cell.length_b   1.000
_cell.length_c   1.000
_cell.angle_alpha   90.00
_cell.angle_beta   90.00
_cell.angle_gamma   90.00
#
_symmetry.space_group_name_H-M   'P 1'
#
loop_
_entity.id
_entity.type
_entity.pdbx_description
1 polymer ?
#
loop_
_entity_poly.entity_id
_entity_poly.type
_entity_poly.pdbx_seq_one_letter_code
_entity_poly.pdbx_strand_id
1 'polypeptide(L)'
;MIVAAVLSDAKQLTEVALESKAFWGYSKELIEGWRNDLTVTSTTIKSCNVFKFMVADVVVGFYVLNNPKEDFVKLEMLFVLPKFIGKGIGKKLLIHALEKAIVFNTKIIELVADPNAIPFYKSQGFVEKEQIGSAILGRFLSLMQKDLKQ
;
A
#
# COMPACT_ATOMS: atom_id res chain seq x y z
N MET A 1 -10.09 -3.71 13.52
CA MET A 1 -8.85 -4.34 14.01
C MET A 1 -7.99 -4.76 12.82
N ILE A 2 -6.67 -4.83 12.98
CA ILE A 2 -5.76 -5.32 11.93
C ILE A 2 -5.54 -6.82 12.14
N VAL A 3 -5.68 -7.61 11.06
CA VAL A 3 -5.48 -9.07 11.07
C VAL A 3 -4.71 -9.50 9.82
N ALA A 4 -4.05 -10.65 9.88
CA ALA A 4 -3.40 -11.23 8.71
C ALA A 4 -4.46 -11.61 7.65
N ALA A 5 -4.12 -11.45 6.38
CA ALA A 5 -4.96 -11.92 5.28
C ALA A 5 -4.81 -13.44 5.09
N VAL A 6 -5.88 -14.08 4.64
CA VAL A 6 -5.93 -15.48 4.22
C VAL A 6 -6.16 -15.57 2.72
N LEU A 7 -5.86 -16.72 2.11
CA LEU A 7 -5.89 -16.89 0.64
C LEU A 7 -7.23 -16.50 0.00
N SER A 8 -8.34 -16.72 0.71
CA SER A 8 -9.68 -16.35 0.24
C SER A 8 -9.92 -14.84 0.17
N ASP A 9 -9.08 -14.02 0.79
CA ASP A 9 -9.21 -12.56 0.78
C ASP A 9 -8.76 -11.92 -0.54
N ALA A 10 -8.01 -12.64 -1.39
CA ALA A 10 -7.37 -12.12 -2.60
C ALA A 10 -8.32 -11.26 -3.46
N LYS A 11 -9.54 -11.77 -3.71
CA LYS A 11 -10.56 -11.06 -4.49
C LYS A 11 -10.99 -9.75 -3.80
N GLN A 12 -11.31 -9.82 -2.51
CA GLN A 12 -11.78 -8.66 -1.75
C GLN A 12 -10.70 -7.59 -1.63
N LEU A 13 -9.44 -7.97 -1.42
CA LEU A 13 -8.33 -7.01 -1.38
C LEU A 13 -8.12 -6.32 -2.73
N THR A 14 -8.27 -7.06 -3.83
CA THR A 14 -8.24 -6.50 -5.18
C THR A 14 -9.36 -5.48 -5.40
N GLU A 15 -10.59 -5.78 -4.97
CA GLU A 15 -11.72 -4.86 -5.05
C GLU A 15 -11.45 -3.57 -4.26
N VAL A 16 -10.91 -3.68 -3.03
CA VAL A 16 -10.51 -2.52 -2.23
C VAL A 16 -9.46 -1.67 -2.93
N ALA A 17 -8.45 -2.28 -3.56
CA ALA A 17 -7.40 -1.55 -4.28
C ALA A 17 -7.96 -0.76 -5.46
N LEU A 18 -8.81 -1.40 -6.27
CA LEU A 18 -9.45 -0.79 -7.44
C LEU A 18 -10.37 0.37 -7.04
N GLU A 19 -11.24 0.18 -6.05
CA GLU A 19 -12.14 1.23 -5.56
C GLU A 19 -11.38 2.40 -4.94
N SER A 20 -10.35 2.10 -4.13
CA SER A 20 -9.50 3.12 -3.52
C SER A 20 -8.73 3.92 -4.58
N LYS A 21 -8.26 3.26 -5.64
CA LYS A 21 -7.57 3.94 -6.75
C LYS A 21 -8.51 4.82 -7.57
N ALA A 22 -9.71 4.33 -7.88
CA ALA A 22 -10.70 5.05 -8.67
C ALA A 22 -11.18 6.36 -8.00
N PHE A 23 -11.15 6.42 -6.67
CA PHE A 23 -11.52 7.63 -5.91
C PHE A 23 -10.74 8.89 -6.30
N TRP A 24 -9.52 8.75 -6.83
CA TRP A 24 -8.70 9.88 -7.25
C TRP A 24 -9.14 10.53 -8.57
N GLY A 25 -10.24 10.07 -9.18
CA GLY A 25 -10.80 10.67 -10.39
C GLY A 25 -10.15 10.19 -11.70
N TYR A 26 -9.40 9.09 -11.65
CA TYR A 26 -8.89 8.45 -12.87
C TYR A 26 -10.03 7.88 -13.72
N SER A 27 -9.85 7.86 -15.04
CA SER A 27 -10.82 7.25 -15.94
C SER A 27 -10.93 5.74 -15.72
N LYS A 28 -12.07 5.15 -16.09
CA LYS A 28 -12.27 3.70 -15.96
C LYS A 28 -11.23 2.92 -16.77
N GLU A 29 -10.88 3.41 -17.96
CA GLU A 29 -9.90 2.79 -18.85
C GLU A 29 -8.51 2.74 -18.21
N LEU A 30 -8.12 3.79 -17.48
CA LEU A 30 -6.85 3.80 -16.73
C LEU A 30 -6.87 2.83 -15.56
N ILE A 31 -7.97 2.80 -14.80
CA ILE A 31 -8.13 1.85 -13.68
C ILE A 31 -8.08 0.41 -14.19
N GLU A 32 -8.76 0.10 -15.30
CA GLU A 32 -8.71 -1.22 -15.93
C GLU A 32 -7.30 -1.54 -16.46
N GLY A 33 -6.61 -0.56 -17.05
CA GLY A 33 -5.22 -0.71 -17.48
C GLY A 33 -4.27 -1.09 -16.34
N TRP A 34 -4.56 -0.67 -15.11
CA TRP A 34 -3.80 -1.03 -13.91
C TRP A 34 -4.36 -2.22 -13.14
N ARG A 35 -5.39 -2.91 -13.66
CA ARG A 35 -6.02 -4.03 -12.94
C ARG A 35 -5.00 -5.08 -12.52
N ASN A 36 -4.07 -5.43 -13.40
CA ASN A 36 -3.02 -6.41 -13.10
C ASN A 36 -2.12 -5.94 -11.95
N ASP A 37 -1.69 -4.68 -11.97
CA ASP A 37 -0.84 -4.09 -10.92
C ASP A 37 -1.57 -3.95 -9.58
N LEU A 38 -2.90 -3.80 -9.61
CA LEU A 38 -3.76 -3.66 -8.43
C LEU A 38 -4.33 -5.00 -7.93
N THR A 39 -4.05 -6.11 -8.63
CA THR A 39 -4.56 -7.43 -8.27
C THR A 39 -3.72 -8.06 -7.17
N VAL A 40 -4.36 -8.36 -6.04
CA VAL A 40 -3.79 -9.19 -4.99
C VAL A 40 -4.10 -10.65 -5.32
N THR A 41 -3.07 -11.45 -5.52
CA THR A 41 -3.22 -12.88 -5.83
C THR A 41 -3.06 -13.73 -4.58
N SER A 42 -3.54 -14.98 -4.62
CA SER A 42 -3.24 -15.96 -3.58
C SER A 42 -1.73 -16.18 -3.42
N THR A 43 -0.96 -16.05 -4.51
CA THR A 43 0.51 -16.10 -4.46
C THR A 43 1.07 -14.93 -3.66
N THR A 44 0.57 -13.70 -3.88
CA THR A 44 0.94 -12.51 -3.09
C THR A 44 0.72 -12.75 -1.60
N ILE A 45 -0.43 -13.33 -1.22
CA ILE A 45 -0.75 -13.61 0.18
C ILE A 45 0.14 -14.71 0.77
N LYS A 46 0.56 -15.70 -0.02
CA LYS A 46 1.50 -16.75 0.43
C LYS A 46 2.93 -16.24 0.58
N SER A 47 3.36 -15.36 -0.32
CA SER A 47 4.77 -14.97 -0.43
C SER A 47 5.11 -13.68 0.31
N CYS A 48 4.12 -12.86 0.66
CA CYS A 48 4.32 -11.55 1.28
C CYS A 48 3.59 -11.44 2.62
N ASN A 49 3.91 -10.38 3.36
CA ASN A 49 3.25 -10.06 4.62
C ASN A 49 2.02 -9.18 4.33
N VAL A 50 0.85 -9.81 4.27
CA VAL A 50 -0.41 -9.15 3.91
C VAL A 50 -1.31 -9.03 5.13
N PHE A 51 -1.75 -7.81 5.43
CA PHE A 51 -2.64 -7.52 6.57
C PHE A 51 -3.81 -6.63 6.13
N LYS A 52 -4.98 -6.89 6.71
CA LYS A 52 -6.24 -6.21 6.42
C LYS A 52 -6.82 -5.54 7.67
N PHE A 53 -7.49 -4.41 7.48
CA PHE A 53 -8.21 -3.70 8.52
C PHE A 53 -9.71 -4.04 8.46
N MET A 54 -10.23 -4.61 9.54
CA MET A 54 -11.64 -4.99 9.68
C MET A 54 -12.44 -3.94 10.45
N VAL A 55 -13.63 -3.60 9.96
CA VAL A 55 -14.67 -2.84 10.67
C VAL A 55 -16.00 -3.56 10.47
N ALA A 56 -16.62 -4.04 11.55
CA ALA A 56 -17.90 -4.77 11.50
C ALA A 56 -17.93 -5.84 10.39
N ASP A 57 -16.91 -6.71 10.39
CA ASP A 57 -16.71 -7.81 9.43
C ASP A 57 -16.47 -7.40 7.96
N VAL A 58 -16.30 -6.10 7.69
CA VAL A 58 -15.92 -5.58 6.37
C VAL A 58 -14.43 -5.27 6.34
N VAL A 59 -13.75 -5.71 5.28
CA VAL A 59 -12.39 -5.25 4.96
C VAL A 59 -12.48 -3.83 4.41
N VAL A 60 -11.89 -2.87 5.14
CA VAL A 60 -11.95 -1.44 4.77
C VAL A 60 -10.63 -0.88 4.28
N GLY A 61 -9.56 -1.68 4.34
CA GLY A 61 -8.23 -1.33 3.89
C GLY A 61 -7.26 -2.45 4.16
N PHE A 62 -6.10 -2.41 3.52
CA PHE A 62 -5.06 -3.42 3.68
C PHE A 62 -3.71 -2.86 3.29
N TYR A 63 -2.65 -3.63 3.56
CA TYR A 63 -1.35 -3.41 2.98
C TYR A 63 -0.68 -4.73 2.59
N VAL A 64 0.27 -4.65 1.65
CA VAL A 64 1.18 -5.72 1.28
C VAL A 64 2.59 -5.23 1.54
N LEU A 65 3.31 -5.91 2.43
CA LEU A 65 4.72 -5.66 2.73
C LEU A 65 5.52 -6.85 2.20
N ASN A 66 6.46 -6.58 1.30
CA ASN A 66 7.30 -7.64 0.73
C ASN A 66 8.18 -8.25 1.82
N ASN A 67 8.81 -9.38 1.51
CA ASN A 67 9.88 -9.89 2.38
C ASN A 67 11.05 -8.91 2.39
N PRO A 68 11.74 -8.77 3.53
CA PRO A 68 12.93 -7.93 3.62
C PRO A 68 14.00 -8.42 2.64
N LYS A 69 14.74 -7.47 2.06
CA LYS A 69 15.93 -7.73 1.25
C LYS A 69 17.08 -6.94 1.85
N GLU A 70 18.05 -7.64 2.41
CA GLU A 70 19.16 -7.02 3.15
C GLU A 70 18.62 -6.06 4.23
N ASP A 71 19.02 -4.79 4.18
CA ASP A 71 18.67 -3.76 5.16
C ASP A 71 17.36 -3.02 4.85
N PHE A 72 16.62 -3.39 3.79
CA PHE A 72 15.39 -2.68 3.43
C PHE A 72 14.19 -3.58 3.15
N VAL A 73 12.99 -3.01 3.24
CA VAL A 73 11.74 -3.66 2.86
C VAL A 73 10.86 -2.73 2.03
N LYS A 74 10.10 -3.29 1.09
CA LYS A 74 9.18 -2.52 0.25
C LYS A 74 7.74 -2.68 0.71
N LEU A 75 7.07 -1.55 0.98
CA LEU A 75 5.62 -1.47 1.11
C LEU A 75 5.02 -1.40 -0.30
N GLU A 76 4.60 -2.56 -0.80
CA GLU A 76 4.13 -2.72 -2.19
C GLU A 76 2.76 -2.08 -2.39
N MET A 77 1.85 -2.28 -1.44
CA MET A 77 0.49 -1.75 -1.50
C MET A 77 0.05 -1.23 -0.14
N LEU A 78 -0.70 -0.12 -0.15
CA LEU A 78 -1.48 0.34 1.00
C LEU A 78 -2.71 1.05 0.46
N PHE A 79 -3.89 0.47 0.69
CA PHE A 79 -5.16 0.99 0.19
C PHE A 79 -6.21 1.03 1.29
N VAL A 80 -7.10 2.01 1.20
CA VAL A 80 -8.23 2.22 2.11
C VAL A 80 -9.45 2.59 1.29
N LEU A 81 -10.60 1.97 1.58
CA LEU A 81 -11.85 2.27 0.90
C LEU A 81 -12.21 3.76 1.03
N PRO A 82 -12.78 4.39 0.00
CA PRO A 82 -13.04 5.84 -0.03
C PRO A 82 -13.84 6.36 1.17
N LYS A 83 -14.88 5.61 1.58
CA LYS A 83 -15.74 5.92 2.75
C LYS A 83 -14.97 6.00 4.09
N PHE A 84 -13.74 5.50 4.11
CA PHE A 84 -12.88 5.40 5.29
C PHE A 84 -11.60 6.26 5.20
N ILE A 85 -11.40 6.97 4.09
CA ILE A 85 -10.33 7.97 3.95
C ILE A 85 -10.59 9.13 4.93
N GLY A 86 -9.50 9.70 5.47
CA GLY A 86 -9.56 10.77 6.47
C GLY A 86 -9.91 10.31 7.90
N LYS A 87 -10.19 9.02 8.12
CA LYS A 87 -10.55 8.47 9.45
C LYS A 87 -9.37 7.87 10.23
N GLY A 88 -8.14 8.13 9.78
CA GLY A 88 -6.92 7.61 10.41
C GLY A 88 -6.61 6.12 10.16
N ILE A 89 -7.40 5.41 9.35
CA ILE A 89 -7.17 3.98 9.05
C ILE A 89 -5.87 3.75 8.28
N GLY A 90 -5.60 4.57 7.25
CA GLY A 90 -4.34 4.48 6.49
C GLY A 90 -3.10 4.66 7.39
N LYS A 91 -3.16 5.61 8.33
CA LYS A 91 -2.12 5.81 9.34
C LYS A 91 -1.92 4.58 10.23
N LYS A 92 -3.00 3.95 10.70
CA LYS A 92 -2.92 2.73 11.52
C LYS A 92 -2.31 1.55 10.75
N LEU A 93 -2.70 1.37 9.48
CA LEU A 93 -2.12 0.35 8.61
C LEU A 93 -0.63 0.59 8.37
N LEU A 94 -0.24 1.84 8.10
CA LEU A 94 1.17 2.21 7.90
C LEU A 94 1.99 1.98 9.16
N ILE A 95 1.51 2.39 10.34
CA ILE A 95 2.20 2.14 11.62
C ILE A 95 2.43 0.65 11.82
N HIS A 96 1.41 -0.18 11.60
CA HIS A 96 1.56 -1.63 11.71
C HIS A 96 2.57 -2.20 10.70
N ALA A 97 2.63 -1.68 9.48
CA ALA A 97 3.64 -2.07 8.49
C ALA A 97 5.06 -1.67 8.93
N LEU A 98 5.25 -0.47 9.52
CA LEU A 98 6.52 -0.01 10.06
C LEU A 98 6.98 -0.90 11.24
N GLU A 99 6.07 -1.27 12.14
CA GLU A 99 6.35 -2.19 13.24
C GLU A 99 6.81 -3.56 12.73
N LYS A 100 6.18 -4.09 11.67
CA LYS A 100 6.64 -5.33 11.02
C LYS A 100 8.02 -5.19 10.40
N ALA A 101 8.30 -4.06 9.74
CA ALA A 101 9.60 -3.78 9.15
C ALA A 101 10.72 -3.72 10.21
N ILE A 102 10.45 -3.14 11.37
CA ILE A 102 11.38 -3.12 12.51
C ILE A 102 11.63 -4.53 13.04
N VAL A 103 10.60 -5.36 13.17
CA VAL A 103 10.75 -6.77 13.60
C VAL A 103 11.59 -7.58 12.60
N PHE A 104 11.55 -7.24 11.31
CA PHE A 104 12.43 -7.82 10.30
C PHE A 104 13.88 -7.33 10.34
N ASN A 105 14.23 -6.48 11.31
CA ASN A 105 15.55 -5.86 11.46
C ASN A 105 15.98 -5.05 10.22
N THR A 106 15.02 -4.50 9.49
CA THR A 106 15.30 -3.59 8.37
C THR A 106 15.54 -2.17 8.86
N LYS A 107 16.39 -1.44 8.16
CA LYS A 107 16.75 -0.05 8.45
C LYS A 107 15.97 0.94 7.61
N ILE A 108 15.45 0.51 6.45
CA ILE A 108 14.77 1.38 5.50
C ILE A 108 13.48 0.71 5.02
N ILE A 109 12.41 1.50 4.93
CA ILE A 109 11.20 1.12 4.20
C ILE A 109 11.04 2.01 2.97
N GLU A 110 10.78 1.39 1.81
CA GLU A 110 10.56 2.08 0.54
C GLU A 110 9.14 1.81 0.01
N LEU A 111 8.60 2.76 -0.77
CA LEU A 111 7.34 2.63 -1.48
C LEU A 111 7.32 3.48 -2.74
N VAL A 112 6.49 3.11 -3.70
CA VAL A 112 6.20 3.95 -4.87
C VAL A 112 4.84 4.61 -4.68
N ALA A 113 4.85 5.93 -4.49
CA ALA A 113 3.65 6.71 -4.22
C ALA A 113 2.97 7.19 -5.50
N ASP A 114 1.65 7.06 -5.52
CA ASP A 114 0.81 7.87 -6.41
C ASP A 114 0.95 9.37 -6.06
N PRO A 115 0.90 10.28 -7.04
CA PRO A 115 0.95 11.73 -6.78
C PRO A 115 -0.02 12.19 -5.69
N ASN A 116 -1.23 11.63 -5.65
CA ASN A 116 -2.25 11.99 -4.66
C ASN A 116 -1.92 11.49 -3.25
N ALA A 117 -1.07 10.47 -3.12
CA ALA A 117 -0.68 9.88 -1.85
C ALA A 117 0.62 10.49 -1.27
N ILE A 118 1.39 11.24 -2.06
CA ILE A 118 2.65 11.87 -1.60
C ILE A 118 2.44 12.72 -0.33
N PRO A 119 1.43 13.61 -0.23
CA PRO A 119 1.24 14.40 0.99
C PRO A 119 0.99 13.54 2.23
N PHE A 120 0.27 12.42 2.07
CA PHE A 120 0.07 11.46 3.15
C PHE A 120 1.42 10.89 3.60
N TYR A 121 2.23 10.33 2.71
CA TYR A 121 3.50 9.72 3.10
C TYR A 121 4.50 10.74 3.66
N LYS A 122 4.59 11.95 3.11
CA LYS A 122 5.40 13.05 3.67
C LYS A 122 5.01 13.37 5.10
N SER A 123 3.71 13.46 5.39
CA SER A 123 3.23 13.71 6.76
C SER A 123 3.59 12.58 7.75
N GLN A 124 3.94 11.39 7.25
CA GLN A 124 4.37 10.24 8.04
C GLN A 124 5.91 10.11 8.09
N GLY A 125 6.64 11.11 7.58
CA GLY A 125 8.10 11.18 7.62
C GLY A 125 8.81 10.45 6.48
N PHE A 126 8.12 10.12 5.39
CA PHE A 126 8.78 9.64 4.19
C PHE A 126 9.35 10.81 3.38
N VAL A 127 10.50 10.59 2.77
CA VAL A 127 11.18 11.54 1.87
C VAL A 127 11.15 11.01 0.44
N GLU A 128 11.03 11.91 -0.54
CA GLU A 128 11.13 11.54 -1.95
C GLU A 128 12.60 11.34 -2.34
N LYS A 129 12.90 10.24 -3.03
CA LYS A 129 14.24 9.87 -3.49
C LYS A 129 14.40 10.13 -4.99
N GLU A 130 13.44 9.68 -5.78
CA GLU A 130 13.43 9.82 -7.23
C GLU A 130 12.01 9.82 -7.79
N GLN A 131 11.87 10.33 -9.02
CA GLN A 131 10.65 10.23 -9.80
C GLN A 131 10.80 9.11 -10.83
N ILE A 132 9.80 8.24 -10.90
CA ILE A 132 9.74 7.11 -11.82
C ILE A 132 8.64 7.39 -12.83
N GLY A 133 8.93 7.19 -14.11
CA GLY A 133 7.91 7.29 -15.17
C GLY A 133 6.77 6.30 -14.93
N SER A 134 5.53 6.72 -15.16
CA SER A 134 4.36 5.84 -15.10
C SER A 134 3.89 5.44 -16.50
N ALA A 135 2.97 4.48 -16.58
CA ALA A 135 2.31 4.10 -17.84
C ALA A 135 1.50 5.26 -18.48
N ILE A 136 1.20 6.32 -17.74
CA ILE A 136 0.56 7.53 -18.27
C ILE A 136 1.65 8.52 -18.67
N LEU A 137 1.64 8.93 -19.94
CA LEU A 137 2.56 9.93 -20.48
C LEU A 137 2.48 11.24 -19.67
N GLY A 138 3.62 11.74 -19.23
CA GLY A 138 3.71 12.97 -18.44
C GLY A 138 3.32 12.83 -16.96
N ARG A 139 2.98 11.62 -16.49
CA ARG A 139 2.76 11.34 -15.06
C ARG A 139 3.94 10.58 -14.47
N PHE A 140 4.43 11.08 -13.35
CA PHE A 140 5.50 10.48 -12.56
C PHE A 140 4.95 9.93 -11.25
N LEU A 141 5.49 8.80 -10.80
CA LEU A 141 5.34 8.28 -9.45
C LEU A 141 6.57 8.68 -8.64
N SER A 142 6.44 8.80 -7.32
CA SER A 142 7.59 9.11 -6.46
C SER A 142 8.03 7.86 -5.72
N LEU A 143 9.30 7.44 -5.90
CA LEU A 143 9.92 6.52 -4.96
C LEU A 143 10.19 7.29 -3.67
N MET A 144 9.60 6.83 -2.58
CA MET A 144 9.73 7.43 -1.27
C MET A 144 10.33 6.44 -0.30
N GLN A 145 11.16 6.93 0.62
CA GLN A 145 11.79 6.11 1.65
C GLN A 145 11.63 6.72 3.03
N LYS A 146 11.77 5.88 4.05
CA LYS A 146 11.87 6.32 5.45
C LYS A 146 12.87 5.44 6.19
N ASP A 147 13.75 6.09 6.95
CA ASP A 147 14.65 5.40 7.86
C ASP A 147 13.87 4.92 9.09
N LEU A 148 14.05 3.66 9.42
CA LEU A 148 13.53 3.00 10.60
C LEU A 148 14.60 3.11 11.68
N LYS A 149 14.40 4.06 12.61
CA LYS A 149 15.24 4.12 13.82
C LYS A 149 14.95 2.86 14.64
N GLN A 150 15.98 2.04 14.81
CA GLN A 150 15.97 0.88 15.71
C GLN A 150 16.09 1.32 17.16
#